data_AF-A0A537SSB6-F1
#
_entry.id   AF-A0A537SSB6-F1
#
_cell.length_a   1.000
_cell.length_b   1.000
_cell.length_c   1.000
_cell.angle_alpha   90.00
_cell.angle_beta   90.00
_cell.angle_gamma   90.00
#
_symmetry.space_group_name_H-M   'P 1'
#
loop_
_entity.id
_entity.type
_entity.pdbx_description
1 polymer ?
#
loop_
_entity_poly.entity_id
_entity_poly.type
_entity_poly.pdbx_seq_one_letter_code
_entity_poly.pdbx_strand_id
1 'polypeptide(L)'
;MIILRLTCALAAAGALMTTSAAQAPRSPWPAGDEIGMANTLGPATWQRCATYLADPKAKSYELSHLRSNTMPQSPFGVPLRDRYRPTVGIAGTRHAFNGEETVSGEAGAQGTQMDAIGHFAVLPEAWDGKGEFPADKARYYGGYAQADVKPTAESPLQKLGIEKVPPIITTAVLLDAKSHLGRGSAMQPGQAVTAADIEAMLKAQALDKRGLMPGDVLYIYTGWGDNWKDPDTEKFYYTKGPGLAYDAARYIAEKQVVLLALDNPFTDPVAEGFLQGKAPPPAGAPEGLPFAIHHTNLAESGIYQIQNANLGAMAQDKVWLSCTIILPLRAQGNSGSPVRPVAVGVPAQ
;
A
#
# COMPACT_ATOMS: atom_id res chain seq x y z
N MET A 1 -52.26 -43.94 -50.43
CA MET A 1 -52.67 -43.22 -49.20
C MET A 1 -52.19 -44.00 -48.00
N ILE A 2 -51.17 -43.50 -47.30
CA ILE A 2 -50.98 -43.56 -45.84
C ILE A 2 -49.72 -42.73 -45.54
N ILE A 3 -49.82 -42.01 -44.45
CA ILE A 3 -49.08 -40.84 -44.01
C ILE A 3 -48.05 -41.27 -42.93
N LEU A 4 -47.15 -40.34 -42.51
CA LEU A 4 -46.49 -40.23 -41.18
C LEU A 4 -45.17 -41.06 -41.04
N ARG A 5 -44.03 -40.60 -40.51
CA ARG A 5 -43.60 -39.41 -39.72
C ARG A 5 -42.11 -39.13 -39.98
N LEU A 6 -41.76 -37.87 -40.21
CA LEU A 6 -40.40 -37.35 -40.01
C LEU A 6 -40.29 -36.96 -38.53
N THR A 7 -39.47 -37.67 -37.74
CA THR A 7 -39.08 -37.23 -36.40
C THR A 7 -37.76 -36.44 -36.49
N CYS A 8 -37.88 -35.13 -36.35
CA CYS A 8 -36.76 -34.21 -36.19
C CYS A 8 -36.27 -34.30 -34.74
N ALA A 9 -35.07 -34.84 -34.52
CA ALA A 9 -34.42 -34.80 -33.22
C ALA A 9 -33.71 -33.44 -33.06
N LEU A 10 -34.29 -32.54 -32.25
CA LEU A 10 -33.59 -31.36 -31.76
C LEU A 10 -32.56 -31.82 -30.72
N ALA A 11 -31.28 -31.78 -31.07
CA ALA A 11 -30.20 -31.81 -30.10
C ALA A 11 -30.09 -30.43 -29.45
N ALA A 12 -30.54 -30.31 -28.21
CA ALA A 12 -30.30 -29.13 -27.39
C ALA A 12 -28.81 -29.08 -27.03
N ALA A 13 -28.04 -28.24 -27.70
CA ALA A 13 -26.68 -27.91 -27.30
C ALA A 13 -26.75 -27.08 -26.01
N GLY A 14 -26.55 -27.74 -24.87
CA GLY A 14 -26.33 -27.06 -23.60
C GLY A 14 -25.01 -26.28 -23.68
N ALA A 15 -25.10 -24.96 -23.74
CA ALA A 15 -23.95 -24.09 -23.54
C ALA A 15 -23.49 -24.24 -22.08
N LEU A 16 -22.42 -25.02 -21.87
CA LEU A 16 -21.63 -24.95 -20.66
C LEU A 16 -21.01 -23.55 -20.61
N MET A 17 -21.66 -22.64 -19.87
CA MET A 17 -20.99 -21.43 -19.39
C MET A 17 -19.94 -21.88 -18.40
N THR A 18 -18.71 -22.05 -18.87
CA THR A 18 -17.55 -22.08 -17.99
C THR A 18 -17.46 -20.70 -17.36
N THR A 19 -17.83 -20.60 -16.09
CA THR A 19 -17.46 -19.47 -15.25
C THR A 19 -15.94 -19.36 -15.31
N SER A 20 -15.45 -18.33 -15.99
CA SER A 20 -14.05 -17.95 -15.95
C SER A 20 -13.76 -17.55 -14.51
N ALA A 21 -13.29 -18.48 -13.69
CA ALA A 21 -12.60 -18.14 -12.47
C ALA A 21 -11.51 -17.14 -12.87
N ALA A 22 -11.62 -15.90 -12.39
CA ALA A 22 -10.64 -14.86 -12.65
C ALA A 22 -9.27 -15.44 -12.33
N GLN A 23 -8.49 -15.70 -13.37
CA GLN A 23 -7.16 -16.25 -13.20
C GLN A 23 -6.32 -15.11 -12.67
N ALA A 24 -6.17 -15.08 -11.34
CA ALA A 24 -5.32 -14.12 -10.65
C ALA A 24 -4.00 -14.01 -11.43
N PRO A 25 -3.50 -12.79 -11.71
CA PRO A 25 -2.27 -12.63 -12.44
C PRO A 25 -1.20 -13.50 -11.77
N ARG A 26 -0.67 -14.48 -12.50
CA ARG A 26 0.42 -15.31 -11.99
C ARG A 26 1.57 -14.36 -11.67
N SER A 27 2.06 -14.42 -10.43
CA SER A 27 3.29 -13.74 -10.05
C SER A 27 4.36 -13.99 -11.15
N PRO A 28 5.06 -12.94 -11.61
CA PRO A 28 6.15 -13.12 -12.57
C PRO A 28 7.35 -13.85 -11.96
N TRP A 29 7.30 -14.15 -10.66
CA TRP A 29 8.39 -14.74 -9.88
C TRP A 29 8.21 -16.25 -9.69
N PRO A 30 9.29 -17.00 -9.44
CA PRO A 30 9.22 -18.45 -9.24
C PRO A 30 8.30 -18.86 -8.09
N ALA A 31 7.82 -20.10 -8.15
CA ALA A 31 7.08 -20.70 -7.04
C ALA A 31 7.89 -20.64 -5.73
N GLY A 32 7.22 -20.25 -4.65
CA GLY A 32 7.88 -20.05 -3.36
C GLY A 32 8.34 -18.61 -3.09
N ASP A 33 8.15 -17.68 -4.03
CA ASP A 33 8.43 -16.27 -3.80
C ASP A 33 7.66 -15.70 -2.59
N GLU A 34 8.34 -14.86 -1.81
CA GLU A 34 7.79 -14.19 -0.64
C GLU A 34 8.03 -12.68 -0.63
N ILE A 35 8.68 -12.13 -1.66
CA ILE A 35 9.07 -10.70 -1.70
C ILE A 35 8.46 -9.93 -2.87
N GLY A 36 7.70 -10.57 -3.74
CA GLY A 36 6.92 -9.89 -4.77
C GLY A 36 7.78 -9.01 -5.67
N MET A 37 7.31 -7.80 -5.95
CA MET A 37 8.02 -6.86 -6.81
C MET A 37 9.36 -6.39 -6.23
N ALA A 38 9.71 -6.69 -4.98
CA ALA A 38 11.09 -6.44 -4.51
C ALA A 38 12.14 -7.32 -5.21
N ASN A 39 11.75 -8.39 -5.90
CA ASN A 39 12.66 -9.12 -6.79
C ASN A 39 13.21 -8.27 -7.96
N THR A 40 12.59 -7.12 -8.27
CA THR A 40 13.11 -6.17 -9.27
C THR A 40 14.32 -5.36 -8.78
N LEU A 41 14.56 -5.34 -7.47
CA LEU A 41 15.62 -4.54 -6.85
C LEU A 41 16.99 -5.17 -7.08
N GLY A 42 18.01 -4.33 -7.29
CA GLY A 42 19.38 -4.80 -7.43
C GLY A 42 20.31 -3.74 -8.04
N PRO A 43 21.47 -4.15 -8.58
CA PRO A 43 22.49 -3.23 -9.08
C PRO A 43 21.96 -2.17 -10.06
N ALA A 44 21.03 -2.55 -10.94
CA ALA A 44 20.43 -1.61 -11.89
C ALA A 44 19.59 -0.53 -11.22
N THR A 45 18.77 -0.87 -10.22
CA THR A 45 17.96 0.11 -9.49
C THR A 45 18.83 0.99 -8.59
N TRP A 46 19.87 0.41 -7.98
CA TRP A 46 20.86 1.14 -7.18
C TRP A 46 21.65 2.14 -8.01
N GLN A 47 22.04 1.77 -9.23
CA GLN A 47 22.74 2.67 -10.15
C GLN A 47 21.87 3.87 -10.56
N ARG A 48 20.56 3.66 -10.80
CA ARG A 48 19.62 4.77 -11.04
C ARG A 48 19.46 5.68 -9.81
N CYS A 49 19.41 5.11 -8.61
CA CYS A 49 19.35 5.87 -7.37
C CYS A 49 20.64 6.68 -7.13
N ALA A 50 21.81 6.10 -7.40
CA ALA A 50 23.12 6.69 -7.10
C ALA A 50 23.33 8.06 -7.77
N THR A 51 22.72 8.31 -8.93
CA THR A 51 22.83 9.61 -9.61
C THR A 51 22.22 10.75 -8.79
N TYR A 52 21.10 10.50 -8.09
CA TYR A 52 20.47 11.50 -7.23
C TYR A 52 21.24 11.71 -5.93
N LEU A 53 21.81 10.64 -5.37
CA LEU A 53 22.65 10.72 -4.16
C LEU A 53 23.95 11.50 -4.41
N ALA A 54 24.51 11.40 -5.62
CA ALA A 54 25.76 12.06 -5.98
C ALA A 54 25.59 13.49 -6.48
N ASP A 55 24.36 13.96 -6.72
CA ASP A 55 24.13 15.31 -7.22
C ASP A 55 24.41 16.36 -6.12
N PRO A 56 25.34 17.32 -6.35
CA PRO A 56 25.70 18.32 -5.34
C PRO A 56 24.57 19.31 -4.99
N LYS A 57 23.47 19.34 -5.78
CA LYS A 57 22.28 20.14 -5.53
C LYS A 57 21.16 19.36 -4.85
N ALA A 58 21.36 18.06 -4.62
CA ALA A 58 20.35 17.23 -3.99
C ALA A 58 20.08 17.66 -2.55
N LYS A 59 18.82 17.53 -2.14
CA LYS A 59 18.37 17.65 -0.75
C LYS A 59 17.76 16.34 -0.30
N SER A 60 17.84 16.07 1.00
CA SER A 60 17.10 14.98 1.64
C SER A 60 15.73 15.45 2.11
N TYR A 61 14.71 14.62 1.90
CA TYR A 61 13.34 14.82 2.33
C TYR A 61 12.93 13.69 3.27
N GLU A 62 12.47 14.06 4.47
CA GLU A 62 11.85 13.15 5.42
C GLU A 62 10.40 12.91 4.99
N LEU A 63 10.05 11.67 4.67
CA LEU A 63 8.71 11.32 4.19
C LEU A 63 7.90 10.56 5.25
N SER A 64 8.32 10.59 6.51
CA SER A 64 7.52 10.13 7.63
C SER A 64 6.97 11.28 8.47
N HIS A 65 5.82 11.04 9.09
CA HIS A 65 5.32 11.89 10.17
C HIS A 65 5.96 11.48 11.49
N LEU A 66 6.21 12.47 12.36
CA LEU A 66 6.65 12.21 13.73
C LEU A 66 5.63 11.34 14.45
N ARG A 67 6.11 10.30 15.14
CA ARG A 67 5.28 9.46 16.00
C ARG A 67 5.17 10.08 17.39
N SER A 68 3.96 10.17 17.90
CA SER A 68 3.69 10.66 19.26
C SER A 68 2.46 9.97 19.84
N ASN A 69 2.20 10.17 21.13
CA ASN A 69 0.96 9.74 21.76
C ASN A 69 -0.27 10.54 21.28
N THR A 70 -0.08 11.69 20.63
CA THR A 70 -1.15 12.62 20.28
C THR A 70 -1.37 12.73 18.77
N MET A 71 -0.54 12.08 17.95
CA MET A 71 -0.70 12.02 16.50
C MET A 71 -2.05 11.39 16.09
N PRO A 72 -2.49 11.56 14.84
CA PRO A 72 -3.58 10.77 14.27
C PRO A 72 -3.28 9.28 14.39
N GLN A 73 -4.22 8.52 14.95
CA GLN A 73 -4.09 7.08 15.15
C GLN A 73 -5.13 6.34 14.34
N SER A 74 -4.67 5.27 13.69
CA SER A 74 -5.54 4.39 12.91
C SER A 74 -6.57 3.73 13.84
N PRO A 75 -7.87 3.79 13.52
CA PRO A 75 -8.90 3.09 14.26
C PRO A 75 -8.92 1.58 13.93
N PHE A 76 -8.14 1.12 12.96
CA PHE A 76 -8.12 -0.27 12.49
C PHE A 76 -7.08 -1.14 13.18
N GLY A 77 -6.13 -0.54 13.90
CA GLY A 77 -5.09 -1.23 14.66
C GLY A 77 -5.08 -0.81 16.12
N VAL A 78 -4.36 -1.54 16.96
CA VAL A 78 -4.23 -1.19 18.38
C VAL A 78 -3.47 0.14 18.51
N PRO A 79 -4.00 1.14 19.23
CA PRO A 79 -3.33 2.43 19.46
C PRO A 79 -1.91 2.30 20.01
N LEU A 80 -0.95 3.00 19.38
CA LEU A 80 0.40 3.13 19.89
C LEU A 80 0.42 4.06 21.12
N ARG A 81 0.97 3.57 22.22
CA ARG A 81 1.10 4.31 23.48
C ARG A 81 2.46 4.08 24.09
N ASP A 82 3.21 5.16 24.25
CA ASP A 82 4.46 5.18 24.99
C ASP A 82 4.26 5.83 26.37
N ARG A 83 4.88 5.24 27.40
CA ARG A 83 4.98 5.80 28.74
C ARG A 83 6.43 6.20 29.01
N TYR A 84 6.67 7.50 29.04
CA TYR A 84 7.99 8.05 29.37
C TYR A 84 8.31 7.84 30.85
N ARG A 85 9.50 7.31 31.15
CA ARG A 85 9.96 7.05 32.51
C ARG A 85 10.79 8.24 33.02
N PRO A 86 10.84 8.48 34.34
CA PRO A 86 11.71 9.51 34.92
C PRO A 86 13.18 9.28 34.56
N THR A 87 13.95 10.36 34.46
CA THR A 87 15.41 10.27 34.41
C THR A 87 15.93 9.57 35.67
N VAL A 88 16.80 8.58 35.48
CA VAL A 88 17.43 7.83 36.58
C VAL A 88 18.95 7.93 36.48
N GLY A 89 19.64 7.79 37.63
CA GLY A 89 21.10 7.85 37.70
C GLY A 89 21.68 6.60 38.35
N ILE A 90 23.00 6.43 38.22
CA ILE A 90 23.74 5.34 38.87
C ILE A 90 24.51 5.93 40.05
N ALA A 91 24.22 5.47 41.27
CA ALA A 91 24.85 5.94 42.49
C ALA A 91 26.39 5.83 42.42
N GLY A 92 27.10 6.87 42.87
CA GLY A 92 28.56 6.94 42.82
C GLY A 92 29.15 7.28 41.43
N THR A 93 28.33 7.61 40.44
CA THR A 93 28.78 7.98 39.08
C THR A 93 28.29 9.36 38.67
N ARG A 94 28.74 9.86 37.52
CA ARG A 94 28.21 11.06 36.85
C ARG A 94 27.22 10.73 35.73
N HIS A 95 26.60 9.55 35.77
CA HIS A 95 25.67 9.09 34.73
C HIS A 95 24.21 9.33 35.12
N ALA A 96 23.43 9.80 34.13
CA ALA A 96 21.97 9.88 34.14
C ALA A 96 21.44 9.41 32.77
N PHE A 97 20.27 8.78 32.74
CA PHE A 97 19.67 8.25 31.50
C PHE A 97 18.15 8.31 31.53
N ASN A 98 17.57 8.33 30.32
CA ASN A 98 16.12 8.36 30.08
C ASN A 98 15.67 7.03 29.47
N GLY A 99 14.36 6.82 29.46
CA GLY A 99 13.78 5.76 28.64
C GLY A 99 12.27 5.81 28.64
N GLU A 100 11.71 5.01 27.78
CA GLU A 100 10.27 4.86 27.60
C GLU A 100 9.92 3.37 27.62
N GLU A 101 8.63 3.11 27.66
CA GLU A 101 8.03 1.79 27.51
C GLU A 101 6.87 1.93 26.53
N THR A 102 6.86 1.11 25.49
CA THR A 102 5.68 0.96 24.64
C THR A 102 4.67 0.08 25.38
N VAL A 103 3.62 0.72 25.89
CA VAL A 103 2.59 0.11 26.74
C VAL A 103 1.56 -0.65 25.89
N SER A 104 1.29 -0.16 24.69
CA SER A 104 0.41 -0.82 23.73
C SER A 104 0.75 -0.40 22.31
N GLY A 105 0.31 -1.19 21.35
CA GLY A 105 0.17 -0.73 19.97
C GLY A 105 0.51 -1.77 18.94
N GLU A 106 -0.13 -1.61 17.80
CA GLU A 106 0.24 -2.26 16.55
C GLU A 106 1.11 -1.28 15.78
N ALA A 107 2.42 -1.28 16.04
CA ALA A 107 3.30 -0.24 15.52
C ALA A 107 3.31 -0.13 13.98
N GLY A 108 3.11 -1.27 13.31
CA GLY A 108 3.00 -1.38 11.85
C GLY A 108 1.66 -0.94 11.26
N ALA A 109 0.69 -0.56 12.10
CA ALA A 109 -0.62 -0.03 11.70
C ALA A 109 -0.87 1.38 12.25
N GLN A 110 0.21 2.13 12.54
CA GLN A 110 0.13 3.49 13.07
C GLN A 110 1.16 4.39 12.39
N GLY A 111 0.85 5.68 12.20
CA GLY A 111 1.77 6.66 11.62
C GLY A 111 2.10 6.38 10.15
N THR A 112 3.25 6.88 9.67
CA THR A 112 3.80 6.43 8.39
C THR A 112 4.22 4.96 8.52
N GLN A 113 3.51 4.10 7.81
CA GLN A 113 3.60 2.65 7.96
C GLN A 113 3.69 1.97 6.60
N MET A 114 4.25 0.76 6.61
CA MET A 114 4.37 -0.10 5.46
C MET A 114 3.65 -1.43 5.72
N ASP A 115 2.79 -1.82 4.79
CA ASP A 115 2.10 -3.10 4.82
C ASP A 115 2.94 -4.16 4.11
N ALA A 116 3.17 -5.30 4.78
CA ALA A 116 3.81 -6.45 4.16
C ALA A 116 2.83 -7.16 3.22
N ILE A 117 3.34 -7.97 2.30
CA ILE A 117 2.51 -8.77 1.38
C ILE A 117 1.56 -9.71 2.16
N GLY A 118 2.00 -10.22 3.31
CA GLY A 118 1.16 -11.07 4.19
C GLY A 118 0.09 -10.32 4.99
N HIS A 119 0.00 -9.00 4.88
CA HIS A 119 -1.02 -8.18 5.55
C HIS A 119 -2.44 -8.52 5.07
N PHE A 120 -2.60 -8.85 3.79
CA PHE A 120 -3.90 -9.02 3.16
C PHE A 120 -4.04 -10.40 2.52
N ALA A 121 -5.22 -10.98 2.65
CA ALA A 121 -5.59 -12.26 2.05
C ALA A 121 -6.93 -12.12 1.31
N VAL A 122 -7.24 -13.09 0.45
CA VAL A 122 -8.50 -13.17 -0.27
C VAL A 122 -9.20 -14.50 0.00
N LEU A 123 -10.52 -14.45 0.14
CA LEU A 123 -11.36 -15.64 0.17
C LEU A 123 -11.80 -16.00 -1.26
N PRO A 124 -11.98 -17.30 -1.59
CA PRO A 124 -12.48 -17.70 -2.89
C PRO A 124 -13.92 -17.23 -3.16
N GLU A 125 -14.69 -17.00 -2.11
CA GLU A 125 -16.07 -16.52 -2.16
C GLU A 125 -16.29 -15.48 -1.06
N ALA A 126 -17.20 -14.53 -1.30
CA ALA A 126 -17.55 -13.53 -0.29
C ALA A 126 -18.18 -14.20 0.93
N TRP A 127 -17.66 -13.86 2.12
CA TRP A 127 -18.27 -14.29 3.37
C TRP A 127 -19.51 -13.45 3.68
N ASP A 128 -20.63 -14.10 4.00
CA ASP A 128 -21.91 -13.44 4.27
C ASP A 128 -21.98 -12.77 5.66
N GLY A 129 -20.88 -12.81 6.42
CA GLY A 129 -20.76 -12.25 7.75
C GLY A 129 -21.45 -13.09 8.84
N LYS A 130 -21.93 -14.29 8.52
CA LYS A 130 -22.60 -15.19 9.48
C LYS A 130 -21.70 -16.36 9.83
N GLY A 131 -21.78 -16.78 11.09
CA GLY A 131 -20.99 -17.89 11.63
C GLY A 131 -19.54 -17.51 11.88
N GLU A 132 -18.66 -18.52 11.95
CA GLU A 132 -17.23 -18.31 12.10
C GLU A 132 -16.61 -17.82 10.79
N PHE A 133 -15.61 -16.94 10.90
CA PHE A 133 -14.86 -16.48 9.74
C PHE A 133 -14.09 -17.66 9.11
N PRO A 134 -14.25 -17.96 7.81
CA PRO A 134 -13.66 -19.14 7.17
C PRO A 134 -12.17 -18.92 6.84
N ALA A 135 -11.35 -18.70 7.87
CA ALA A 135 -9.94 -18.35 7.74
C ALA A 135 -9.13 -19.40 6.97
N ASP A 136 -9.46 -20.68 7.11
CA ASP A 136 -8.81 -21.80 6.40
C ASP A 136 -8.89 -21.69 4.86
N LYS A 137 -9.91 -20.99 4.36
CA LYS A 137 -10.10 -20.73 2.94
C LYS A 137 -9.29 -19.54 2.42
N ALA A 138 -8.68 -18.74 3.30
CA ALA A 138 -7.88 -17.59 2.89
C ALA A 138 -6.70 -18.01 2.02
N ARG A 139 -6.44 -17.21 0.98
CA ARG A 139 -5.29 -17.32 0.08
C ARG A 139 -4.53 -16.02 0.08
N TYR A 140 -3.22 -16.13 0.11
CA TYR A 140 -2.28 -15.03 0.10
C TYR A 140 -1.56 -14.98 -1.24
N TYR A 141 -0.73 -13.96 -1.41
CA TYR A 141 0.21 -13.84 -2.53
C TYR A 141 0.97 -15.13 -2.80
N GLY A 142 1.22 -15.41 -4.08
CA GLY A 142 1.88 -16.65 -4.52
C GLY A 142 1.01 -17.91 -4.37
N GLY A 143 -0.25 -17.78 -3.93
CA GLY A 143 -1.18 -18.88 -3.74
C GLY A 143 -1.02 -19.61 -2.41
N TYR A 144 -0.24 -19.06 -1.46
CA TYR A 144 -0.08 -19.66 -0.13
C TYR A 144 -1.41 -19.76 0.59
N ALA A 145 -1.62 -20.87 1.31
CA ALA A 145 -2.80 -21.08 2.13
C ALA A 145 -2.63 -20.45 3.52
N GLN A 146 -3.75 -20.27 4.21
CA GLN A 146 -3.79 -19.87 5.62
C GLN A 146 -2.80 -20.65 6.49
N ALA A 147 -2.74 -21.97 6.33
CA ALA A 147 -1.86 -22.82 7.13
C ALA A 147 -0.36 -22.57 6.89
N ASP A 148 0.02 -22.07 5.70
CA ASP A 148 1.41 -21.75 5.36
C ASP A 148 1.83 -20.40 5.95
N VAL A 149 0.91 -19.44 5.99
CA VAL A 149 1.19 -18.05 6.37
C VAL A 149 0.92 -17.80 7.85
N LYS A 150 -0.23 -18.24 8.37
CA LYS A 150 -0.66 -18.03 9.76
C LYS A 150 -1.38 -19.29 10.27
N PRO A 151 -0.64 -20.32 10.72
CA PRO A 151 -1.17 -21.64 11.05
C PRO A 151 -2.13 -21.68 12.25
N THR A 152 -2.02 -20.74 13.20
CA THR A 152 -2.95 -20.60 14.32
C THR A 152 -3.40 -19.15 14.48
N ALA A 153 -4.46 -18.90 15.25
CA ALA A 153 -4.99 -17.55 15.44
C ALA A 153 -3.95 -16.59 16.07
N GLU A 154 -3.09 -17.11 16.93
CA GLU A 154 -2.06 -16.37 17.67
C GLU A 154 -0.65 -16.51 17.07
N SER A 155 -0.45 -17.32 16.03
CA SER A 155 0.87 -17.48 15.43
C SER A 155 1.32 -16.19 14.73
N PRO A 156 2.63 -15.85 14.76
CA PRO A 156 3.18 -14.85 13.86
C PRO A 156 3.04 -15.31 12.40
N LEU A 157 3.18 -14.40 11.45
CA LEU A 157 3.28 -14.78 10.04
C LEU A 157 4.56 -15.62 9.84
N GLN A 158 4.42 -16.84 9.32
CA GLN A 158 5.54 -17.74 9.01
C GLN A 158 6.10 -17.48 7.61
N LYS A 159 5.30 -16.86 6.76
CA LYS A 159 5.63 -16.44 5.40
C LYS A 159 5.08 -15.05 5.13
N LEU A 160 5.68 -14.36 4.15
CA LEU A 160 5.22 -13.04 3.69
C LEU A 160 5.24 -11.94 4.78
N GLY A 161 5.93 -12.18 5.89
CA GLY A 161 6.12 -11.21 6.97
C GLY A 161 7.08 -10.08 6.59
N ILE A 162 7.02 -8.98 7.34
CA ILE A 162 7.81 -7.80 7.02
C ILE A 162 9.33 -8.05 7.07
N GLU A 163 9.80 -9.04 7.83
CA GLU A 163 11.21 -9.41 7.89
C GLU A 163 11.76 -9.98 6.57
N LYS A 164 10.88 -10.39 5.65
CA LYS A 164 11.24 -10.85 4.30
C LYS A 164 11.54 -9.70 3.36
N VAL A 165 11.01 -8.51 3.63
CA VAL A 165 11.18 -7.33 2.76
C VAL A 165 12.64 -6.89 2.79
N PRO A 166 13.34 -6.84 1.65
CA PRO A 166 14.69 -6.31 1.61
C PRO A 166 14.67 -4.79 1.79
N PRO A 167 15.82 -4.15 2.13
CA PRO A 167 15.97 -2.71 1.99
C PRO A 167 15.53 -2.25 0.59
N ILE A 168 14.54 -1.35 0.53
CA ILE A 168 14.10 -0.77 -0.75
C ILE A 168 14.95 0.47 -0.99
N ILE A 169 15.96 0.32 -1.83
CA ILE A 169 16.85 1.39 -2.29
C ILE A 169 16.72 1.44 -3.81
N THR A 170 16.08 2.49 -4.33
CA THR A 170 15.72 2.56 -5.75
C THR A 170 15.31 3.97 -6.13
N THR A 171 14.94 4.18 -7.38
CA THR A 171 14.33 5.43 -7.83
C THR A 171 12.87 5.54 -7.41
N ALA A 172 12.48 6.73 -6.98
CA ALA A 172 11.09 7.09 -6.71
C ALA A 172 10.57 8.06 -7.77
N VAL A 173 9.31 7.89 -8.14
CA VAL A 173 8.52 8.83 -8.93
C VAL A 173 7.47 9.45 -8.01
N LEU A 174 7.46 10.77 -7.87
CA LEU A 174 6.39 11.50 -7.16
C LEU A 174 5.43 12.08 -8.18
N LEU A 175 4.14 11.79 -8.05
CA LEU A 175 3.05 12.39 -8.84
C LEU A 175 2.23 13.36 -7.99
N ASP A 176 2.07 14.59 -8.46
CA ASP A 176 1.35 15.67 -7.78
C ASP A 176 -0.14 15.69 -8.16
N ALA A 177 -0.89 14.76 -7.56
CA ALA A 177 -2.33 14.63 -7.77
C ALA A 177 -3.12 15.81 -7.16
N LYS A 178 -2.61 16.44 -6.09
CA LYS A 178 -3.18 17.67 -5.51
C LYS A 178 -3.25 18.79 -6.55
N SER A 179 -2.14 19.07 -7.23
CA SER A 179 -2.12 20.10 -8.28
C SER A 179 -2.91 19.68 -9.51
N HIS A 180 -2.77 18.42 -9.95
CA HIS A 180 -3.36 17.95 -11.21
C HIS A 180 -4.87 17.68 -11.13
N LEU A 181 -5.29 16.89 -10.14
CA LEU A 181 -6.69 16.45 -9.97
C LEU A 181 -7.44 17.32 -8.96
N GLY A 182 -6.78 17.71 -7.89
CA GLY A 182 -7.33 18.59 -6.85
C GLY A 182 -7.31 20.09 -7.22
N ARG A 183 -6.70 20.45 -8.36
CA ARG A 183 -6.58 21.83 -8.87
C ARG A 183 -5.93 22.79 -7.85
N GLY A 184 -4.92 22.30 -7.13
CA GLY A 184 -4.20 23.03 -6.09
C GLY A 184 -4.77 22.89 -4.68
N SER A 185 -5.92 22.22 -4.53
CA SER A 185 -6.51 21.83 -3.25
C SER A 185 -6.35 20.34 -3.01
N ALA A 186 -6.48 19.89 -1.76
CA ALA A 186 -6.54 18.46 -1.46
C ALA A 186 -7.65 17.78 -2.27
N MET A 187 -7.37 16.57 -2.75
CA MET A 187 -8.36 15.75 -3.43
C MET A 187 -9.56 15.43 -2.53
N GLN A 188 -10.71 15.19 -3.13
CA GLN A 188 -11.95 14.93 -2.40
C GLN A 188 -11.98 13.50 -1.81
N PRO A 189 -12.71 13.27 -0.71
CA PRO A 189 -12.96 11.92 -0.19
C PRO A 189 -13.51 10.99 -1.27
N GLY A 190 -12.94 9.78 -1.40
CA GLY A 190 -13.32 8.79 -2.40
C GLY A 190 -12.91 9.12 -3.83
N GLN A 191 -12.26 10.26 -4.09
CA GLN A 191 -11.72 10.56 -5.41
C GLN A 191 -10.56 9.60 -5.72
N ALA A 192 -10.63 8.93 -6.87
CA ALA A 192 -9.66 7.94 -7.28
C ALA A 192 -8.66 8.51 -8.29
N VAL A 193 -7.40 8.07 -8.21
CA VAL A 193 -6.35 8.31 -9.21
C VAL A 193 -6.34 7.14 -10.19
N THR A 194 -6.74 7.38 -11.43
CA THR A 194 -6.84 6.36 -12.50
C THR A 194 -5.52 6.14 -13.25
N ALA A 195 -5.44 5.09 -14.08
CA ALA A 195 -4.26 4.85 -14.90
C ALA A 195 -4.03 6.01 -15.89
N ALA A 196 -5.11 6.58 -16.42
CA ALA A 196 -5.06 7.75 -17.28
C ALA A 196 -4.54 8.99 -16.53
N ASP A 197 -4.91 9.16 -15.26
CA ASP A 197 -4.39 10.27 -14.43
C ASP A 197 -2.90 10.13 -14.14
N ILE A 198 -2.41 8.90 -13.92
CA ILE A 198 -0.97 8.62 -13.77
C ILE A 198 -0.21 9.06 -15.02
N GLU A 199 -0.65 8.64 -16.21
CA GLU A 199 -0.04 9.04 -17.48
C GLU A 199 -0.11 10.57 -17.70
N ALA A 200 -1.24 11.19 -17.35
CA ALA A 200 -1.42 12.63 -17.46
C ALA A 200 -0.49 13.42 -16.51
N MET A 201 -0.30 12.95 -15.28
CA MET A 201 0.63 13.54 -14.32
C MET A 201 2.09 13.34 -14.75
N LEU A 202 2.46 12.14 -15.21
CA LEU A 202 3.79 11.89 -15.79
C LEU A 202 4.09 12.90 -16.91
N LYS A 203 3.13 13.12 -17.83
CA LYS A 203 3.27 14.12 -18.89
C LYS A 203 3.36 15.54 -18.36
N ALA A 204 2.50 15.93 -17.42
CA ALA A 204 2.50 17.27 -16.83
C ALA A 204 3.81 17.59 -16.10
N GLN A 205 4.48 16.57 -15.57
CA GLN A 205 5.76 16.68 -14.87
C GLN A 205 6.98 16.37 -15.76
N ALA A 206 6.81 16.34 -17.09
CA ALA A 206 7.87 16.03 -18.06
C ALA A 206 8.58 14.68 -17.83
N LEU A 207 7.85 13.71 -17.26
CA LEU A 207 8.28 12.33 -17.03
C LEU A 207 7.68 11.32 -18.01
N ASP A 208 6.89 11.73 -19.01
CA ASP A 208 6.26 10.83 -19.98
C ASP A 208 7.26 9.91 -20.70
N LYS A 209 8.44 10.43 -21.05
CA LYS A 209 9.51 9.62 -21.65
C LYS A 209 10.18 8.65 -20.67
N ARG A 210 10.26 9.04 -19.39
CA ARG A 210 10.84 8.21 -18.33
C ARG A 210 9.85 7.13 -17.88
N GLY A 211 8.57 7.47 -17.81
CA GLY A 211 7.50 6.64 -17.30
C GLY A 211 7.76 6.10 -15.90
N LEU A 212 7.00 5.07 -15.53
CA LEU A 212 7.34 4.17 -14.43
C LEU A 212 8.19 3.02 -14.97
N MET A 213 9.26 2.66 -14.25
CA MET A 213 10.14 1.55 -14.59
C MET A 213 10.08 0.45 -13.51
N PRO A 214 10.45 -0.80 -13.87
CA PRO A 214 10.54 -1.88 -12.90
C PRO A 214 11.42 -1.51 -11.70
N GLY A 215 10.86 -1.78 -10.52
CA GLY A 215 11.47 -1.49 -9.22
C GLY A 215 11.39 -0.03 -8.77
N ASP A 216 10.66 0.84 -9.48
CA ASP A 216 10.39 2.18 -8.97
C ASP A 216 9.44 2.14 -7.76
N VAL A 217 9.63 3.08 -6.84
CA VAL A 217 8.62 3.45 -5.84
C VAL A 217 7.74 4.54 -6.43
N LEU A 218 6.43 4.41 -6.30
CA LEU A 218 5.46 5.42 -6.72
C LEU A 218 4.89 6.15 -5.51
N TYR A 219 5.23 7.43 -5.37
CA TYR A 219 4.60 8.36 -4.44
C TYR A 219 3.48 9.13 -5.14
N ILE A 220 2.31 9.25 -4.52
CA ILE A 220 1.21 10.06 -5.02
C ILE A 220 0.83 11.07 -3.92
N TYR A 221 1.09 12.35 -4.19
CA TYR A 221 0.70 13.44 -3.31
C TYR A 221 -0.72 13.91 -3.65
N THR A 222 -1.68 13.50 -2.83
CA THR A 222 -3.11 13.83 -2.97
C THR A 222 -3.48 15.14 -2.27
N GLY A 223 -2.61 15.63 -1.37
CA GLY A 223 -2.87 16.77 -0.50
C GLY A 223 -3.67 16.41 0.75
N TRP A 224 -4.06 15.14 0.93
CA TRP A 224 -4.76 14.72 2.15
C TRP A 224 -3.86 14.82 3.38
N GLY A 225 -2.56 14.61 3.21
CA GLY A 225 -1.53 14.66 4.26
C GLY A 225 -1.44 16.02 4.93
N ASP A 226 -1.87 17.08 4.25
CA ASP A 226 -1.93 18.44 4.81
C ASP A 226 -2.91 18.54 6.00
N ASN A 227 -3.81 17.56 6.16
CA ASN A 227 -4.72 17.46 7.31
C ASN A 227 -4.12 16.72 8.51
N TRP A 228 -2.86 16.27 8.44
CA TRP A 228 -2.17 15.65 9.57
C TRP A 228 -1.92 16.69 10.67
N LYS A 229 -2.60 16.55 11.80
CA LYS A 229 -2.48 17.45 12.96
C LYS A 229 -2.05 16.66 14.20
N ASP A 230 -1.04 17.14 14.89
CA ASP A 230 -0.59 16.62 16.19
C ASP A 230 -0.49 17.78 17.19
N PRO A 231 -1.35 17.85 18.22
CA PRO A 231 -2.31 16.83 18.66
C PRO A 231 -3.54 16.69 17.74
N ASP A 232 -3.96 15.45 17.48
CA ASP A 232 -5.16 15.09 16.72
C ASP A 232 -6.40 15.19 17.61
N THR A 233 -6.86 16.41 17.86
CA THR A 233 -8.07 16.69 18.65
C THR A 233 -9.35 16.52 17.84
N GLU A 234 -9.31 16.77 16.53
CA GLU A 234 -10.48 16.75 15.64
C GLU A 234 -10.86 15.34 15.16
N LYS A 235 -9.94 14.37 15.21
CA LYS A 235 -10.15 12.98 14.74
C LYS A 235 -10.61 12.87 13.29
N PHE A 236 -10.24 13.84 12.46
CA PHE A 236 -10.68 13.93 11.06
C PHE A 236 -9.91 13.00 10.12
N TYR A 237 -8.60 12.91 10.30
CA TYR A 237 -7.67 12.39 9.27
C TYR A 237 -8.00 10.96 8.79
N TYR A 238 -8.34 10.05 9.71
CA TYR A 238 -8.64 8.63 9.44
C TYR A 238 -10.12 8.35 9.11
N THR A 239 -10.94 9.36 8.83
CA THR A 239 -12.39 9.14 8.59
C THR A 239 -12.74 8.82 7.14
N LYS A 240 -11.94 9.32 6.20
CA LYS A 240 -12.13 9.22 4.75
C LYS A 240 -10.87 9.68 4.01
N GLY A 241 -10.83 9.55 2.69
CA GLY A 241 -9.71 10.05 1.89
C GLY A 241 -9.80 9.67 0.41
N PRO A 242 -8.99 10.30 -0.46
CA PRO A 242 -8.81 9.87 -1.84
C PRO A 242 -8.11 8.50 -1.90
N GLY A 243 -7.82 7.97 -3.07
CA GLY A 243 -7.03 6.74 -3.20
C GLY A 243 -6.70 6.37 -4.63
N LEU A 244 -6.10 5.20 -4.83
CA LEU A 244 -5.81 4.67 -6.17
C LEU A 244 -7.05 4.00 -6.77
N ALA A 245 -7.27 4.12 -8.07
CA ALA A 245 -8.30 3.35 -8.77
C ALA A 245 -7.84 1.91 -9.09
N TYR A 246 -8.79 1.01 -9.32
CA TYR A 246 -8.50 -0.40 -9.63
C TYR A 246 -7.73 -0.58 -10.96
N ASP A 247 -8.07 0.20 -11.99
CA ASP A 247 -7.32 0.18 -13.26
C ASP A 247 -5.88 0.69 -13.09
N ALA A 248 -5.67 1.66 -12.22
CA ALA A 248 -4.34 2.16 -11.86
C ALA A 248 -3.51 1.12 -11.09
N ALA A 249 -4.12 0.35 -10.17
CA ALA A 249 -3.43 -0.76 -9.48
C ALA A 249 -2.88 -1.80 -10.48
N ARG A 250 -3.69 -2.13 -11.49
CA ARG A 250 -3.27 -3.04 -12.57
C ARG A 250 -2.16 -2.42 -13.44
N TYR A 251 -2.31 -1.15 -13.79
CA TYR A 251 -1.30 -0.42 -14.57
C TYR A 251 0.07 -0.40 -13.85
N ILE A 252 0.13 -0.10 -12.55
CA ILE A 252 1.41 -0.07 -11.81
C ILE A 252 2.02 -1.48 -11.64
N ALA A 253 1.19 -2.52 -11.61
CA ALA A 253 1.64 -3.91 -11.63
C ALA A 253 2.29 -4.28 -12.97
N GLU A 254 1.72 -3.85 -14.10
CA GLU A 254 2.33 -4.00 -15.42
C GLU A 254 3.67 -3.27 -15.52
N LYS A 255 3.82 -2.14 -14.82
CA LYS A 255 5.09 -1.39 -14.72
C LYS A 255 6.08 -1.97 -13.71
N GLN A 256 5.68 -3.02 -12.97
CA GLN A 256 6.48 -3.67 -11.93
C GLN A 256 6.99 -2.68 -10.88
N VAL A 257 6.14 -1.74 -10.46
CA VAL A 257 6.40 -0.86 -9.32
C VAL A 257 6.61 -1.71 -8.07
N VAL A 258 7.63 -1.42 -7.26
CA VAL A 258 7.91 -2.20 -6.05
C VAL A 258 7.01 -1.81 -4.89
N LEU A 259 6.68 -0.52 -4.78
CA LEU A 259 5.92 0.03 -3.67
C LEU A 259 5.09 1.23 -4.11
N LEU A 260 3.84 1.27 -3.66
CA LEU A 260 2.95 2.42 -3.79
C LEU A 260 2.81 3.14 -2.45
N ALA A 261 2.86 4.46 -2.47
CA ALA A 261 2.76 5.27 -1.26
C ALA A 261 1.91 6.51 -1.50
N LEU A 262 0.92 6.74 -0.63
CA LEU A 262 0.09 7.94 -0.65
C LEU A 262 0.27 8.72 0.65
N ASP A 263 -0.01 10.03 0.61
CA ASP A 263 0.00 10.94 1.77
C ASP A 263 -1.29 10.88 2.62
N ASN A 264 -2.02 9.79 2.55
CA ASN A 264 -3.31 9.61 3.20
C ASN A 264 -3.35 8.28 3.99
N PRO A 265 -4.38 8.07 4.82
CA PRO A 265 -4.50 6.85 5.62
C PRO A 265 -5.04 5.64 4.86
N PHE A 266 -5.27 5.76 3.56
CA PHE A 266 -5.88 4.71 2.75
C PHE A 266 -5.24 4.62 1.39
N THR A 267 -4.72 3.45 1.01
CA THR A 267 -4.35 3.24 -0.39
C THR A 267 -5.58 3.15 -1.29
N ASP A 268 -6.69 2.63 -0.75
CA ASP A 268 -8.01 2.60 -1.38
C ASP A 268 -8.77 3.93 -1.25
N PRO A 269 -9.59 4.32 -2.24
CA PRO A 269 -10.47 5.47 -2.10
C PRO A 269 -11.53 5.22 -1.02
N VAL A 270 -11.65 6.12 -0.06
CA VAL A 270 -12.64 6.02 1.02
C VAL A 270 -13.55 7.24 0.95
N ALA A 271 -14.75 7.05 0.39
CA ALA A 271 -15.78 8.09 0.37
C ALA A 271 -16.39 8.31 1.76
N GLU A 272 -17.05 9.45 1.94
CA GLU A 272 -17.81 9.71 3.17
C GLU A 272 -18.90 8.66 3.38
N GLY A 273 -18.97 8.10 4.59
CA GLY A 273 -19.92 7.03 4.92
C GLY A 273 -19.46 5.62 4.55
N PHE A 274 -18.39 5.45 3.76
CA PHE A 274 -17.96 4.14 3.26
C PHE A 274 -17.59 3.18 4.38
N LEU A 275 -16.76 3.63 5.32
CA LEU A 275 -16.34 2.82 6.49
C LEU A 275 -17.52 2.47 7.42
N GLN A 276 -18.63 3.19 7.33
CA GLN A 276 -19.85 2.92 8.09
C GLN A 276 -20.88 2.09 7.29
N GLY A 277 -20.52 1.60 6.10
CA GLY A 277 -21.42 0.87 5.21
C GLY A 277 -22.55 1.73 4.62
N LYS A 278 -22.40 3.06 4.62
CA LYS A 278 -23.41 4.03 4.14
C LYS A 278 -23.12 4.55 2.73
N ALA A 279 -21.97 4.23 2.17
CA ALA A 279 -21.61 4.52 0.79
C ALA A 279 -21.14 3.22 0.10
N PRO A 280 -21.32 3.10 -1.21
CA PRO A 280 -20.87 1.92 -1.95
C PRO A 280 -19.33 1.87 -2.02
N PRO A 281 -18.76 0.70 -2.36
CA PRO A 281 -17.36 0.60 -2.77
C PRO A 281 -16.98 1.57 -3.89
N PRO A 282 -15.68 1.90 -4.02
CA PRO A 282 -15.18 2.74 -5.10
C PRO A 282 -15.62 2.24 -6.48
N ALA A 283 -15.94 3.17 -7.37
CA ALA A 283 -16.33 2.83 -8.74
C ALA A 283 -15.21 2.02 -9.44
N GLY A 284 -15.59 0.95 -10.14
CA GLY A 284 -14.65 0.07 -10.82
C GLY A 284 -13.98 -0.99 -9.93
N ALA A 285 -14.23 -1.00 -8.62
CA ALA A 285 -13.82 -2.10 -7.76
C ALA A 285 -14.56 -3.39 -8.15
N PRO A 286 -13.87 -4.56 -8.19
CA PRO A 286 -14.54 -5.83 -8.42
C PRO A 286 -15.59 -6.14 -7.34
N GLU A 287 -16.60 -6.90 -7.72
CA GLU A 287 -17.65 -7.34 -6.79
C GLU A 287 -17.03 -8.07 -5.59
N GLY A 288 -17.50 -7.74 -4.38
CA GLY A 288 -17.01 -8.35 -3.14
C GLY A 288 -15.63 -7.88 -2.67
N LEU A 289 -14.97 -6.96 -3.37
CA LEU A 289 -13.64 -6.43 -3.01
C LEU A 289 -13.70 -4.92 -2.71
N PRO A 290 -14.23 -4.51 -1.53
CA PRO A 290 -14.35 -3.10 -1.16
C PRO A 290 -13.01 -2.38 -1.01
N PHE A 291 -11.95 -3.12 -0.66
CA PHE A 291 -10.56 -2.64 -0.59
C PHE A 291 -9.72 -3.29 -1.70
N ALA A 292 -10.14 -3.05 -2.95
CA ALA A 292 -9.57 -3.67 -4.14
C ALA A 292 -8.08 -3.37 -4.33
N ILE A 293 -7.56 -2.24 -3.81
CA ILE A 293 -6.16 -1.88 -4.00
C ILE A 293 -5.24 -2.66 -3.07
N HIS A 294 -5.59 -2.82 -1.78
CA HIS A 294 -4.89 -3.76 -0.90
C HIS A 294 -4.89 -5.18 -1.50
N HIS A 295 -6.03 -5.64 -2.00
CA HIS A 295 -6.13 -6.94 -2.66
C HIS A 295 -5.19 -7.06 -3.86
N THR A 296 -5.30 -6.15 -4.83
CA THR A 296 -4.54 -6.22 -6.10
C THR A 296 -3.04 -6.06 -5.87
N ASN A 297 -2.63 -5.11 -5.02
CA ASN A 297 -1.22 -4.85 -4.76
C ASN A 297 -0.60 -5.96 -3.91
N LEU A 298 -1.18 -6.27 -2.75
CA LEU A 298 -0.55 -7.18 -1.78
C LEU A 298 -0.81 -8.64 -2.16
N ALA A 299 -2.07 -9.03 -2.34
CA ALA A 299 -2.45 -10.45 -2.50
C ALA A 299 -2.26 -10.98 -3.92
N GLU A 300 -2.26 -10.14 -4.96
CA GLU A 300 -2.06 -10.57 -6.35
C GLU A 300 -0.66 -10.20 -6.89
N SER A 301 -0.32 -8.92 -6.87
CA SER A 301 0.83 -8.38 -7.61
C SER A 301 2.14 -8.36 -6.81
N GLY A 302 2.09 -8.51 -5.49
CA GLY A 302 3.25 -8.41 -4.61
C GLY A 302 3.87 -7.00 -4.58
N ILE A 303 3.06 -5.96 -4.74
CA ILE A 303 3.45 -4.54 -4.60
C ILE A 303 3.19 -4.11 -3.16
N TYR A 304 4.21 -3.59 -2.50
CA TYR A 304 4.07 -3.08 -1.13
C TYR A 304 3.28 -1.77 -1.08
N GLN A 305 2.74 -1.45 0.09
CA GLN A 305 2.02 -0.20 0.32
C GLN A 305 2.62 0.58 1.48
N ILE A 306 2.72 1.89 1.34
CA ILE A 306 2.90 2.82 2.46
C ILE A 306 1.69 3.74 2.56
N GLN A 307 1.21 3.89 3.78
CA GLN A 307 0.16 4.85 4.14
C GLN A 307 0.77 5.98 4.96
N ASN A 308 0.14 7.15 4.92
CA ASN A 308 0.53 8.35 5.64
C ASN A 308 1.96 8.84 5.30
N ALA A 309 2.33 8.83 4.03
CA ALA A 309 3.60 9.40 3.60
C ALA A 309 3.58 10.94 3.71
N ASN A 310 4.64 11.55 4.24
CA ASN A 310 4.76 13.01 4.32
C ASN A 310 5.39 13.56 3.03
N LEU A 311 4.57 13.85 2.02
CA LEU A 311 5.04 14.19 0.66
C LEU A 311 5.08 15.69 0.35
N GLY A 312 4.51 16.53 1.22
CA GLY A 312 4.28 17.95 0.92
C GLY A 312 5.54 18.75 0.60
N ALA A 313 6.63 18.55 1.35
CA ALA A 313 7.88 19.27 1.11
C ALA A 313 8.53 18.88 -0.23
N MET A 314 8.47 17.59 -0.60
CA MET A 314 9.03 17.08 -1.85
C MET A 314 8.20 17.58 -3.07
N ALA A 315 6.88 17.62 -2.92
CA ALA A 315 5.97 18.17 -3.93
C ALA A 315 6.15 19.68 -4.12
N GLN A 316 6.28 20.44 -3.01
CA GLN A 316 6.54 21.88 -3.05
C GLN A 316 7.85 22.22 -3.78
N ASP A 317 8.90 21.45 -3.51
CA ASP A 317 10.19 21.59 -4.18
C ASP A 317 10.22 20.96 -5.59
N LYS A 318 9.12 20.37 -6.06
CA LYS A 318 9.01 19.74 -7.39
C LYS A 318 10.07 18.68 -7.66
N VAL A 319 10.36 17.84 -6.68
CA VAL A 319 11.29 16.72 -6.84
C VAL A 319 10.50 15.52 -7.38
N TRP A 320 10.34 15.44 -8.70
CA TRP A 320 9.53 14.38 -9.31
C TRP A 320 10.26 13.05 -9.43
N LEU A 321 11.58 13.08 -9.54
CA LEU A 321 12.44 11.91 -9.45
C LEU A 321 13.44 12.06 -8.30
N SER A 322 13.66 10.97 -7.57
CA SER A 322 14.61 10.91 -6.47
C SER A 322 15.18 9.50 -6.33
N CYS A 323 16.26 9.36 -5.57
CA CYS A 323 16.52 8.10 -4.89
C CYS A 323 15.66 8.05 -3.62
N THR A 324 15.04 6.91 -3.35
CA THR A 324 14.37 6.65 -2.06
C THR A 324 15.02 5.47 -1.33
N ILE A 325 15.06 5.59 0.00
CA ILE A 325 15.53 4.56 0.92
C ILE A 325 14.40 4.29 1.92
N ILE A 326 13.88 3.07 1.89
CA ILE A 326 12.81 2.60 2.78
C ILE A 326 13.29 1.34 3.49
N LEU A 327 13.35 1.43 4.81
CA LEU A 327 13.83 0.36 5.67
C LEU A 327 12.73 0.01 6.68
N PRO A 328 11.93 -1.05 6.44
CA PRO A 328 11.07 -1.58 7.48
C PRO A 328 11.91 -2.17 8.62
N LEU A 329 11.36 -2.15 9.83
CA LEU A 329 11.93 -2.89 10.94
C LEU A 329 11.90 -4.39 10.61
N ARG A 330 13.00 -5.07 10.91
CA ARG A 330 13.12 -6.52 10.69
C ARG A 330 12.45 -7.30 11.83
N ALA A 331 11.16 -7.08 12.02
CA ALA A 331 10.35 -7.73 13.05
C ALA A 331 9.76 -9.04 12.51
N GLN A 332 10.11 -10.16 13.14
CA GLN A 332 9.74 -11.48 12.66
C GLN A 332 8.23 -11.71 12.71
N GLY A 333 7.64 -11.98 11.55
CA GLY A 333 6.26 -12.41 11.38
C GLY A 333 5.22 -11.32 11.60
N ASN A 334 5.63 -10.06 11.58
CA ASN A 334 4.71 -8.93 11.56
C ASN A 334 4.11 -8.74 10.17
N SER A 335 2.83 -8.39 10.10
CA SER A 335 2.10 -8.03 8.86
C SER A 335 2.43 -6.63 8.34
N GLY A 336 3.17 -5.82 9.09
CA GLY A 336 3.54 -4.46 8.69
C GLY A 336 4.65 -3.90 9.59
N SER A 337 5.13 -2.71 9.26
CA SER A 337 6.15 -2.01 10.05
C SER A 337 5.96 -0.50 10.01
N PRO A 338 6.27 0.20 11.11
CA PRO A 338 6.57 1.63 11.00
C PRO A 338 7.76 1.80 10.06
N VAL A 339 7.75 2.84 9.24
CA VAL A 339 8.86 3.15 8.34
C VAL A 339 9.21 4.61 8.42
N ARG A 340 10.48 4.90 8.14
CA ARG A 340 11.01 6.25 7.99
C ARG A 340 11.59 6.42 6.59
N PRO A 341 10.75 6.57 5.54
CA PRO A 341 11.24 6.73 4.18
C PRO A 341 11.99 8.05 4.04
N VAL A 342 13.13 8.01 3.36
CA VAL A 342 13.89 9.22 2.98
C VAL A 342 14.03 9.25 1.48
N ALA A 343 13.72 10.39 0.87
CA ALA A 343 14.01 10.66 -0.53
C ALA A 343 15.16 11.66 -0.66
N VAL A 344 16.02 11.47 -1.65
CA VAL A 344 17.11 12.40 -2.00
C VAL A 344 16.99 12.75 -3.47
N GLY A 345 16.83 14.03 -3.77
CA GLY A 345 16.66 14.51 -5.13
C GLY A 345 16.87 16.01 -5.26
N VAL A 346 16.90 16.49 -6.50
CA VAL A 346 17.18 17.89 -6.83
C VAL A 346 15.86 18.67 -6.93
N PRO A 347 15.71 19.81 -6.22
CA PRO A 347 14.56 20.70 -6.36
C PRO A 347 14.42 21.29 -7.77
N ALA A 348 13.19 21.63 -8.14
CA ALA A 348 12.80 22.31 -9.37
C ALA A 348 13.17 21.53 -10.66
N GLN A 349 12.80 20.24 -10.70
CA GLN A 349 12.86 19.43 -11.93
C GLN A 349 11.77 19.80 -12.93
#